data_AF-A0A914ZBJ9-F1
#
_entry.id   AF-A0A914ZBJ9-F1
#
_cell.length_a   1.000
_cell.length_b   1.000
_cell.length_c   1.000
_cell.angle_alpha   90.00
_cell.angle_beta   90.00
_cell.angle_gamma   90.00
#
_symmetry.space_group_name_H-M   'P 1'
#
loop_
_entity.id
_entity.type
_entity.pdbx_description
1 polymer ?
#
loop_
_entity_poly.entity_id
_entity_poly.type
_entity_poly.pdbx_seq_one_letter_code
_entity_poly.pdbx_strand_id
1 'polypeptide(L)'
;MSIVDISESYYSQYRSKVVDLSKDDSEFHDPSEIPQEREKTKLGTKDINTFFVQPKKKPLLMYEFSDGNITLKAILGDSIYGLDCNTLLGAKILLIPRYICRNRVIKLTTKNCQFLGGGNERCIEESSPSLKVLCRKLNINHEEAFLKAA
;
A
#
# COMPACT_ATOMS: atom_id res chain seq x y z
N MET A 1 8.99 -10.04 4.65
CA MET A 1 7.59 -10.06 4.15
C MET A 1 7.04 -8.65 4.20
N SER A 2 6.54 -8.16 3.08
CA SER A 2 6.06 -6.78 2.95
C SER A 2 5.10 -6.65 1.77
N ILE A 3 4.28 -5.60 1.81
CA ILE A 3 3.36 -5.22 0.73
C ILE A 3 3.70 -3.78 0.33
N VAL A 4 3.90 -3.55 -0.95
CA VAL A 4 4.21 -2.21 -1.50
C VAL A 4 3.43 -2.00 -2.79
N ASP A 5 2.83 -0.82 -2.96
CA ASP A 5 2.27 -0.43 -4.24
C ASP A 5 3.40 0.03 -5.17
N ILE A 6 3.57 -0.65 -6.29
CA ILE A 6 4.58 -0.29 -7.30
C ILE A 6 3.99 0.58 -8.42
N SER A 7 2.72 0.96 -8.34
CA SER A 7 2.09 1.93 -9.25
C SER A 7 2.34 3.39 -8.85
N GLU A 8 2.72 3.63 -7.59
CA GLU A 8 3.01 4.95 -7.02
C GLU A 8 4.49 5.08 -6.64
N SER A 9 5.01 6.32 -6.66
CA SER A 9 6.38 6.57 -6.20
C SER A 9 6.57 6.18 -4.72
N TYR A 10 7.74 5.62 -4.40
CA TYR A 10 8.07 5.26 -3.01
C TYR A 10 8.09 6.49 -2.09
N TYR A 11 8.48 7.66 -2.61
CA TYR A 11 8.51 8.89 -1.82
C TYR A 11 7.12 9.37 -1.41
N SER A 12 6.14 9.29 -2.33
CA SER A 12 4.74 9.65 -2.03
C SER A 12 4.15 8.72 -0.96
N GLN A 13 4.33 7.41 -1.13
CA GLN A 13 3.89 6.41 -0.14
C GLN A 13 4.57 6.61 1.22
N TYR A 14 5.87 6.93 1.24
CA TYR A 14 6.61 7.22 2.47
C TYR A 14 6.02 8.45 3.18
N ARG A 15 5.82 9.56 2.44
CA ARG A 15 5.24 10.79 2.98
C ARG A 15 3.86 10.57 3.58
N SER A 16 2.98 9.84 2.88
CA SER A 16 1.65 9.52 3.41
C SER A 16 1.75 8.78 4.73
N LYS A 17 2.58 7.73 4.80
CA LYS A 17 2.70 6.90 6.00
C LYS A 17 3.31 7.62 7.20
N VAL A 18 4.29 8.48 6.98
CA VAL A 18 4.85 9.31 8.06
C VAL A 18 3.81 10.29 8.59
N VAL A 19 3.03 10.91 7.69
CA VAL A 19 1.94 11.81 8.10
C VAL A 19 0.86 11.06 8.87
N ASP A 20 0.45 9.88 8.40
CA ASP A 20 -0.58 9.07 9.06
C ASP A 20 -0.15 8.59 10.45
N LEU A 21 1.13 8.29 10.65
CA LEU A 21 1.67 7.92 11.96
C LEU A 21 1.80 9.13 12.91
N SER A 22 2.09 10.32 12.37
CA SER A 22 2.22 11.55 13.17
C SER A 22 0.90 12.18 13.59
N LYS A 23 -0.24 11.64 13.12
CA LYS A 23 -1.56 12.08 13.55
C LYS A 23 -1.87 11.46 14.90
N ASP A 24 -1.78 12.29 15.93
CA ASP A 24 -2.27 12.01 17.27
C ASP A 24 -3.80 11.87 17.22
N ASP A 25 -4.35 10.74 17.65
CA ASP A 25 -5.81 10.49 17.74
C ASP A 25 -6.50 11.44 18.77
N SER A 26 -5.74 12.35 19.38
CA SER A 26 -6.20 13.42 20.27
C SER A 26 -6.92 14.57 19.57
N GLU A 27 -6.88 14.67 18.23
CA GLU A 27 -7.68 15.64 17.48
C GLU A 27 -9.16 15.21 17.46
N PHE A 28 -9.91 15.64 18.47
CA PHE A 28 -11.34 15.86 18.29
C PHE A 28 -11.51 16.84 17.13
N HIS A 29 -11.84 16.33 15.94
CA HIS A 29 -12.34 17.18 14.88
C HIS A 29 -13.63 17.84 15.38
N ASP A 30 -13.54 19.14 15.63
CA ASP A 30 -14.72 19.99 15.75
C ASP A 30 -15.52 19.78 14.44
N PRO A 31 -16.79 19.35 14.47
CA PRO A 31 -17.55 19.06 13.25
C PRO A 31 -17.77 20.29 12.35
N SER A 32 -17.28 21.45 12.77
CA SER A 32 -17.14 22.70 12.02
C SER A 32 -15.93 22.74 11.09
N GLU A 33 -14.92 21.87 11.27
CA GLU A 33 -13.76 21.71 10.37
C GLU A 33 -13.90 20.48 9.48
N ILE A 34 -15.04 20.39 8.78
CA ILE A 34 -15.09 19.63 7.54
C ILE A 34 -14.11 20.33 6.60
N PRO A 35 -13.09 19.66 6.01
CA PRO A 35 -12.45 20.18 4.82
C PRO A 35 -13.58 20.23 3.78
N GLN A 36 -14.20 21.40 3.64
CA GLN A 36 -14.99 21.69 2.48
C GLN A 36 -14.04 21.43 1.33
N GLU A 37 -14.22 20.29 0.66
CA GLU A 37 -13.86 20.14 -0.73
C GLU A 37 -14.31 21.45 -1.35
N ARG A 38 -13.34 22.31 -1.69
CA ARG A 38 -13.64 23.59 -2.33
C ARG A 38 -14.16 23.22 -3.71
N GLU A 39 -15.45 22.88 -3.78
CA GLU A 39 -16.31 23.17 -4.90
C GLU A 39 -16.08 24.64 -5.21
N LYS A 40 -15.20 24.90 -6.17
CA LYS A 40 -15.10 26.20 -6.80
C LYS A 40 -16.31 26.33 -7.72
N THR A 41 -17.49 26.49 -7.15
CA THR A 41 -18.60 27.17 -7.82
C THR A 41 -18.25 28.65 -7.92
N LYS A 42 -17.46 29.00 -8.94
CA LYS A 42 -17.48 30.34 -9.52
C LYS A 42 -18.20 30.25 -10.86
N LEU A 43 -19.51 30.47 -10.79
CA LEU A 43 -20.31 30.83 -11.96
C LEU A 43 -19.84 32.21 -12.41
N GLY A 44 -19.19 32.28 -13.58
CA GLY A 44 -18.80 33.54 -14.20
C GLY A 44 -17.67 33.38 -15.19
N THR A 45 -18.03 33.40 -16.47
CA THR A 45 -17.17 33.53 -17.67
C THR A 45 -16.26 32.35 -18.06
N LYS A 46 -16.77 31.58 -19.03
CA LYS A 46 -16.09 30.88 -20.14
C LYS A 46 -14.59 30.60 -19.97
N ASP A 47 -14.26 29.40 -19.50
CA ASP A 47 -13.09 28.65 -19.96
C ASP A 47 -13.40 27.16 -19.83
N ILE A 48 -13.54 26.47 -20.95
CA ILE A 48 -13.89 25.06 -21.05
C ILE A 48 -12.63 24.23 -20.82
N ASN A 49 -11.99 24.38 -19.66
CA ASN A 49 -10.98 23.43 -19.22
C ASN A 49 -11.72 22.24 -18.61
N THR A 50 -12.08 21.30 -19.48
CA THR A 50 -12.48 19.95 -19.11
C THR A 50 -11.35 19.37 -18.25
N PHE A 51 -11.52 19.45 -16.93
CA PHE A 51 -10.73 18.68 -15.98
C PHE A 51 -11.06 17.22 -16.26
N PHE A 52 -10.26 16.58 -17.13
CA PHE A 52 -10.26 15.14 -17.26
C PHE A 52 -9.90 14.58 -15.88
N VAL A 53 -10.93 14.17 -15.11
CA VAL A 53 -10.74 13.38 -13.91
C VAL A 53 -10.05 12.11 -14.37
N GLN A 54 -8.71 12.07 -14.26
CA GLN A 54 -7.98 10.87 -14.59
C GLN A 54 -8.48 9.79 -13.63
N PRO A 55 -8.98 8.65 -14.14
CA PRO A 55 -9.43 7.58 -13.28
C PRO A 55 -8.25 7.17 -12.39
N LYS A 56 -8.50 7.13 -11.08
CA LYS A 56 -7.50 6.70 -10.08
C LYS A 56 -6.93 5.36 -10.53
N LYS A 57 -5.62 5.33 -10.84
CA LYS A 57 -4.96 4.10 -11.30
C LYS A 57 -5.18 3.01 -10.25
N LYS A 58 -5.58 1.81 -10.70
CA LYS A 58 -5.66 0.67 -9.80
C LYS A 58 -4.27 0.39 -9.22
N PRO A 59 -4.13 0.23 -7.90
CA PRO A 59 -2.84 -0.03 -7.29
C PRO A 59 -2.26 -1.34 -7.84
N LEU A 60 -0.96 -1.34 -8.13
CA LEU A 60 -0.26 -2.54 -8.56
C LEU A 60 0.57 -3.02 -7.38
N LEU A 61 0.05 -3.99 -6.63
CA LEU A 61 0.68 -4.42 -5.39
C LEU A 61 1.73 -5.49 -5.65
N MET A 62 2.93 -5.24 -5.13
CA MET A 62 4.02 -6.19 -5.02
C MET A 62 4.04 -6.76 -3.60
N TYR A 63 3.93 -8.07 -3.53
CA TYR A 63 4.00 -8.84 -2.30
C TYR A 63 5.34 -9.56 -2.20
N GLU A 64 5.83 -9.68 -0.99
CA GLU A 64 6.97 -10.50 -0.65
C GLU A 64 6.51 -11.68 0.23
N PHE A 65 6.51 -12.87 -0.35
CA PHE A 65 6.12 -14.14 0.27
C PHE A 65 7.34 -14.96 0.68
N SER A 66 7.15 -15.90 1.58
CA SER A 66 8.17 -16.89 1.92
C SER A 66 7.54 -18.24 2.22
N ASP A 67 8.26 -19.31 1.88
CA ASP A 67 7.96 -20.68 2.31
C ASP A 67 8.62 -21.03 3.66
N GLY A 68 9.26 -20.06 4.32
CA GLY A 68 10.03 -20.22 5.54
C GLY A 68 11.54 -20.31 5.33
N ASN A 69 12.00 -20.63 4.11
CA ASN A 69 13.43 -20.76 3.78
C ASN A 69 13.87 -19.70 2.76
N ILE A 70 13.08 -19.51 1.70
CA ILE A 70 13.35 -18.56 0.63
C ILE A 70 12.27 -17.49 0.57
N THR A 71 12.63 -16.36 -0.03
CA THR A 71 11.73 -15.23 -0.24
C THR A 71 11.43 -15.09 -1.73
N LEU A 72 10.14 -14.96 -2.06
CA LEU A 72 9.61 -14.82 -3.41
C LEU A 72 8.86 -13.51 -3.53
N LYS A 73 8.90 -12.92 -4.73
CA LYS A 73 8.11 -11.73 -5.05
C LYS A 73 6.94 -12.11 -5.92
N ALA A 74 5.81 -11.46 -5.73
CA ALA A 74 4.67 -11.63 -6.61
C ALA A 74 3.91 -10.32 -6.84
N ILE A 75 3.31 -10.20 -8.02
CA ILE A 75 2.41 -9.10 -8.38
C ILE A 75 1.00 -9.63 -8.57
N LEU A 76 0.00 -8.84 -8.15
CA LEU A 76 -1.38 -9.10 -8.50
C LEU A 76 -1.61 -8.80 -9.98
N GLY A 77 -1.93 -9.83 -10.75
CA GLY A 77 -2.40 -9.71 -12.13
C GLY A 77 -3.89 -9.42 -12.22
N ASP A 78 -4.67 -9.95 -11.27
CA ASP A 78 -6.11 -9.75 -11.12
C ASP A 78 -6.42 -9.40 -9.66
N SER A 79 -7.63 -8.87 -9.39
CA SER A 79 -8.10 -8.69 -8.00
C SER A 79 -8.37 -10.05 -7.36
N ILE A 80 -7.74 -10.32 -6.22
CA ILE A 80 -7.92 -11.54 -5.44
C ILE A 80 -8.50 -11.15 -4.08
N TYR A 81 -9.63 -11.75 -3.71
CA TYR A 81 -10.29 -11.46 -2.45
C TYR A 81 -9.34 -11.69 -1.26
N GLY A 82 -9.24 -10.69 -0.38
CA GLY A 82 -8.36 -10.70 0.80
C GLY A 82 -6.89 -10.33 0.54
N LEU A 83 -6.49 -10.12 -0.73
CA LEU A 83 -5.17 -9.59 -1.09
C LEU A 83 -5.29 -8.13 -1.53
N ASP A 84 -4.98 -7.23 -0.61
CA ASP A 84 -4.96 -5.78 -0.81
C ASP A 84 -3.85 -5.10 0.03
N CYS A 85 -3.84 -3.77 0.07
CA CYS A 85 -2.85 -3.00 0.86
C CYS A 85 -2.94 -3.26 2.37
N ASN A 86 -4.09 -3.75 2.84
CA ASN A 86 -4.42 -3.98 4.24
C ASN A 86 -4.27 -5.45 4.64
N THR A 87 -3.86 -6.32 3.72
CA THR A 87 -3.59 -7.73 4.03
C THR A 87 -2.60 -7.81 5.18
N LEU A 88 -3.01 -8.57 6.22
CA LEU A 88 -2.19 -8.77 7.40
C LEU A 88 -0.85 -9.43 7.05
N LEU A 89 0.20 -8.96 7.72
CA LEU A 89 1.53 -9.49 7.52
C LEU A 89 1.61 -10.90 8.10
N GLY A 90 2.28 -11.80 7.38
CA GLY A 90 2.30 -13.21 7.72
C GLY A 90 1.01 -13.96 7.37
N ALA A 91 0.04 -13.31 6.73
CA ALA A 91 -1.10 -14.02 6.13
C ALA A 91 -0.61 -15.07 5.12
N LYS A 92 -1.41 -16.13 4.98
CA LYS A 92 -1.07 -17.30 4.18
C LYS A 92 -1.82 -17.28 2.86
N ILE A 93 -1.14 -17.72 1.82
CA ILE A 93 -1.72 -17.97 0.50
C ILE A 93 -1.40 -19.39 0.08
N LEU A 94 -2.30 -19.98 -0.70
CA LEU A 94 -2.05 -21.20 -1.44
C LEU A 94 -1.71 -20.84 -2.88
N LEU A 95 -0.53 -21.25 -3.35
CA LEU A 95 -0.13 -21.12 -4.74
C LEU A 95 -0.50 -22.41 -5.50
N ILE A 96 -1.37 -22.29 -6.50
CA ILE A 96 -1.92 -23.41 -7.26
C ILE A 96 -1.22 -23.46 -8.63
N PRO A 97 -0.58 -24.59 -9.01
CA PRO A 97 -0.03 -24.78 -10.34
C PRO A 97 -1.11 -24.76 -11.44
N ARG A 98 -0.84 -24.28 -12.65
CA ARG A 98 0.40 -23.69 -13.17
C ARG A 98 0.41 -22.16 -12.97
N TYR A 99 1.57 -21.62 -12.61
CA TYR A 99 1.79 -20.17 -12.46
C TYR A 99 2.92 -19.68 -13.37
N ILE A 100 2.89 -18.37 -13.70
CA ILE A 100 3.92 -17.71 -14.52
C ILE A 100 4.89 -17.02 -13.58
N CYS A 101 6.18 -17.29 -13.74
CA CYS A 101 7.28 -16.61 -13.05
C CYS A 101 8.22 -15.99 -14.08
N ARG A 102 8.48 -14.68 -13.97
CA ARG A 102 9.44 -13.96 -14.81
C ARG A 102 10.31 -13.07 -13.94
N ASN A 103 11.63 -13.10 -14.13
CA ASN A 103 12.59 -12.34 -13.34
C ASN A 103 12.41 -12.53 -11.82
N ARG A 104 12.13 -13.78 -11.39
CA ARG A 104 11.86 -14.14 -9.98
C ARG A 104 10.62 -13.44 -9.38
N VAL A 105 9.70 -12.97 -10.23
CA VAL A 105 8.41 -12.41 -9.83
C VAL A 105 7.30 -13.29 -10.37
N ILE A 106 6.43 -13.76 -9.48
CA ILE A 106 5.26 -14.56 -9.83
C ILE A 106 4.09 -13.63 -10.17
N LYS A 107 3.35 -13.92 -11.24
CA LYS A 107 2.07 -13.24 -11.51
C LYS A 107 0.93 -14.02 -10.86
N LEU A 108 0.34 -13.45 -9.82
CA LEU A 108 -0.82 -14.02 -9.13
C LEU A 108 -2.11 -13.67 -9.86
N THR A 109 -2.99 -14.65 -9.99
CA THR A 109 -4.34 -14.53 -10.53
C THR A 109 -5.29 -15.35 -9.68
N THR A 110 -6.59 -15.13 -9.83
CA THR A 110 -7.61 -15.94 -9.14
C THR A 110 -7.56 -17.43 -9.48
N LYS A 111 -6.88 -17.81 -10.58
CA LYS A 111 -6.71 -19.21 -11.01
C LYS A 111 -5.55 -19.92 -10.34
N ASN A 112 -4.54 -19.17 -9.88
CA ASN A 112 -3.28 -19.73 -9.38
C ASN A 112 -2.96 -19.35 -7.94
N CYS A 113 -3.86 -18.61 -7.28
CA CYS A 113 -3.64 -18.12 -5.93
C CYS A 113 -4.97 -18.07 -5.18
N GLN A 114 -4.96 -18.58 -3.95
CA GLN A 114 -6.06 -18.51 -3.00
C GLN A 114 -5.57 -17.90 -1.69
N PHE A 115 -6.27 -16.89 -1.20
CA PHE A 115 -6.02 -16.33 0.12
C PHE A 115 -6.58 -17.26 1.21
N LEU A 116 -5.74 -17.63 2.17
CA LEU A 116 -6.11 -18.51 3.29
C LEU A 116 -6.36 -17.72 4.59
N GLY A 117 -5.99 -16.45 4.64
CA GLY A 117 -6.13 -15.63 5.84
C GLY A 117 -5.00 -15.77 6.84
N GLY A 118 -5.32 -15.44 8.09
CA GLY A 118 -4.38 -15.37 9.21
C GLY A 118 -3.51 -14.10 9.21
N GLY A 119 -2.59 -14.06 10.15
CA GLY A 119 -1.62 -13.00 10.35
C GLY A 119 -0.60 -13.48 11.39
N ASN A 120 0.62 -12.96 11.35
CA ASN A 120 1.61 -13.25 12.37
C ASN A 120 1.83 -11.96 13.17
N GLU A 121 1.38 -11.95 14.42
CA GLU A 121 1.48 -10.81 15.33
C GLU A 121 2.93 -10.32 15.46
N ARG A 122 3.92 -11.22 15.47
CA ARG A 122 5.33 -10.83 15.47
C ARG A 122 5.74 -10.03 14.24
N CYS A 123 5.15 -10.32 13.08
CA CYS A 123 5.38 -9.54 11.86
C CYS A 123 4.65 -8.19 11.87
N ILE A 124 3.62 -8.04 12.71
CA ILE A 124 2.84 -6.81 12.87
C ILE A 124 3.54 -5.89 13.89
N GLU A 125 4.04 -6.44 14.99
CA GLU A 125 4.76 -5.74 16.07
C GLU A 125 6.11 -5.19 15.62
N GLU A 126 6.77 -5.81 14.64
CA GLU A 126 8.02 -5.33 14.05
C GLU A 126 7.82 -4.11 13.12
N SER A 127 7.16 -3.05 13.60
CA SER A 127 7.11 -1.69 13.05
C SER A 127 6.83 -1.61 11.53
N SER A 128 5.59 -1.29 11.12
CA SER A 128 5.18 -0.97 9.73
C SER A 128 6.15 -1.45 8.64
N PRO A 129 6.26 -2.76 8.35
CA PRO A 129 7.34 -3.28 7.51
C PRO A 129 7.32 -2.73 6.08
N SER A 130 6.18 -2.21 5.63
CA SER A 130 6.10 -1.43 4.41
C SER A 130 6.85 -0.10 4.50
N LEU A 131 6.85 0.60 5.64
CA LEU A 131 7.67 1.80 5.89
C LEU A 131 9.15 1.48 5.89
N LYS A 132 9.59 0.41 6.58
CA LYS A 132 10.98 -0.07 6.55
C LYS A 132 11.48 -0.31 5.12
N VAL A 133 10.65 -0.93 4.29
CA VAL A 133 10.97 -1.18 2.87
C VAL A 133 11.07 0.13 2.09
N LEU A 134 10.16 1.09 2.33
CA LEU A 134 10.21 2.41 1.70
C LEU A 134 11.47 3.19 2.10
N CYS A 135 11.82 3.22 3.40
CA CYS A 135 13.05 3.86 3.89
C CYS A 135 14.29 3.26 3.23
N ARG A 136 14.38 1.93 3.16
CA ARG A 136 15.48 1.23 2.47
C ARG A 136 15.56 1.59 0.98
N LYS A 137 14.41 1.72 0.31
CA LYS A 137 14.36 2.07 -1.12
C LYS A 137 14.73 3.52 -1.40
N LEU A 138 14.45 4.41 -0.45
CA LEU A 138 14.73 5.84 -0.53
C LEU A 138 16.10 6.22 0.07
N ASN A 139 16.83 5.25 0.62
CA ASN A 139 18.08 5.47 1.37
C ASN A 139 17.90 6.46 2.54
N ILE A 140 16.76 6.35 3.25
CA ILE A 140 16.42 7.15 4.43
C ILE A 140 16.72 6.31 5.68
N ASN A 141 17.29 6.93 6.71
CA ASN A 141 17.48 6.25 7.99
C ASN A 141 16.14 5.91 8.62
N HIS A 142 15.93 4.63 8.92
CA HIS A 142 14.67 4.11 9.44
C HIS A 142 14.42 4.58 10.88
N GLU A 143 15.46 4.73 11.71
CA GLU A 143 15.34 5.21 13.09
C GLU A 143 14.84 6.66 13.15
N GLU A 144 15.36 7.53 12.27
CA GLU A 144 14.90 8.92 12.15
C GLU A 144 13.47 9.04 11.61
N ALA A 145 13.05 8.11 10.75
CA ALA A 145 11.70 8.10 10.20
C ALA A 145 10.64 7.72 11.25
N PHE A 146 10.96 6.80 12.16
CA PHE A 146 10.09 6.46 13.28
C PHE A 146 10.05 7.57 14.34
N LEU A 147 11.16 8.26 14.60
CA LEU A 147 11.22 9.40 15.54
C LEU A 147 10.45 10.63 15.05
N LYS A 148 10.28 10.81 13.73
CA LYS A 148 9.42 11.88 13.16
C LYS A 148 7.94 11.50 13.10
N ALA A 149 7.63 10.25 13.39
CA ALA A 149 6.32 9.64 13.30
C ALA A 149 5.74 9.29 14.68
N ALA A 150 6.48 9.57 15.75
CA ALA A 150 6.08 9.44 17.16
C ALA A 150 6.14 10.83 17.81
#